data_AF-A0A0C2ZI67-F1
#
_entry.id   AF-A0A0C2ZI67-F1
#
_cell.length_a   1.000
_cell.length_b   1.000
_cell.length_c   1.000
_cell.angle_alpha   90.00
_cell.angle_beta   90.00
_cell.angle_gamma   90.00
#
_symmetry.space_group_name_H-M   'P 1'
#
loop_
_entity.id
_entity.type
_entity.pdbx_description
1 polymer ?
#
loop_
_entity_poly.entity_id
_entity_poly.type
_entity_poly.pdbx_seq_one_letter_code
_entity_poly.pdbx_strand_id
1 'polypeptide(L)'
;MYQRHIAIDNDIFSKIEDISKSLNISVSEFVQKAINNELKRDKKEDMNAFFDNMKPLKSFENRDSIQYVDNLRANSRIINE
;
A
#
# COMPACT_ATOMS: atom_id res chain seq x y z
N MET A 1 22.25 -6.71 -7.19
CA MET A 1 21.92 -7.52 -6.00
C MET A 1 23.10 -7.40 -5.05
N TYR A 2 22.90 -6.96 -3.80
CA TYR A 2 23.98 -6.81 -2.83
C TYR A 2 23.92 -7.94 -1.82
N GLN A 3 25.03 -8.67 -1.64
CA GLN A 3 25.15 -9.70 -0.61
C GLN A 3 25.77 -9.10 0.63
N ARG A 4 25.10 -9.24 1.78
CA ARG A 4 25.61 -8.81 3.08
C ARG A 4 25.44 -9.95 4.09
N HIS A 5 26.41 -10.07 5.00
CA HIS A 5 26.34 -10.98 6.13
C HIS A 5 25.73 -10.25 7.32
N ILE A 6 24.72 -10.86 7.94
CA ILE A 6 24.04 -10.32 9.12
C ILE A 6 24.18 -11.37 10.22
N ALA A 7 24.70 -10.98 11.38
CA ALA A 7 24.73 -11.83 12.56
C ALA A 7 23.35 -11.76 13.24
N ILE A 8 22.81 -12.92 13.61
CA ILE A 8 21.51 -13.05 14.25
C ILE A 8 21.63 -14.12 15.33
N ASP A 9 20.96 -13.92 16.46
CA ASP A 9 20.97 -14.90 17.54
C ASP A 9 20.30 -16.21 17.09
N ASN A 10 20.81 -17.34 17.60
CA ASN A 10 20.32 -18.67 17.25
C ASN A 10 18.82 -18.84 17.52
N ASP A 11 18.33 -18.28 18.62
CA ASP A 11 16.91 -18.34 18.99
C ASP A 11 16.03 -17.59 17.98
N ILE A 12 16.52 -16.47 17.45
CA ILE A 12 15.83 -15.69 16.42
C ILE A 12 15.86 -16.44 15.10
N PHE A 13 17.02 -17.00 14.74
CA PHE A 13 17.18 -17.78 13.53
C PHE A 13 16.24 -18.99 13.49
N SER A 14 16.12 -19.72 14.60
CA SER A 14 15.19 -20.87 14.72
C SER A 14 13.74 -20.45 14.43
N LYS A 15 13.30 -19.32 15.02
CA LYS A 15 11.94 -18.79 14.79
C LYS A 15 11.73 -18.39 13.33
N ILE A 16 12.72 -17.75 12.71
CA ILE A 16 12.66 -17.38 11.29
C ILE A 16 12.53 -18.64 10.43
N GLU A 17 13.26 -19.70 10.75
CA GLU A 17 13.21 -20.96 10.01
C GLU A 17 11.83 -21.61 10.10
N ASP A 18 11.25 -21.69 11.30
CA ASP A 18 9.92 -22.24 11.53
C ASP A 18 8.83 -21.47 10.77
N ILE A 19 8.87 -20.13 10.85
CA ILE A 19 7.91 -19.28 10.15
C ILE A 19 8.09 -19.40 8.64
N SER A 20 9.32 -19.41 8.13
CA SER A 20 9.59 -19.53 6.69
C SER A 20 9.09 -20.87 6.13
N LYS A 21 9.26 -21.96 6.89
CA LYS A 21 8.69 -23.28 6.55
C LYS A 21 7.17 -23.24 6.52
N SER A 22 6.54 -22.64 7.53
CA SER A 22 5.07 -22.52 7.58
C SER A 22 4.48 -21.73 6.40
N LEU A 23 5.22 -20.73 5.92
CA LEU A 23 4.84 -19.89 4.78
C LEU A 23 5.30 -20.45 3.43
N ASN A 24 6.01 -21.58 3.42
CA ASN A 24 6.61 -22.20 2.24
C ASN A 24 7.49 -21.23 1.41
N ILE A 25 8.30 -20.41 2.10
CA ILE A 25 9.26 -19.48 1.49
C ILE A 25 10.66 -19.69 2.04
N SER A 26 11.66 -19.18 1.34
CA SER A 26 13.04 -19.22 1.83
C SER A 26 13.26 -18.22 2.98
N VAL A 27 14.24 -18.51 3.85
CA VAL A 27 14.67 -17.57 4.91
C VAL A 27 15.10 -16.22 4.34
N SER A 28 15.80 -16.22 3.20
CA SER A 28 16.20 -14.97 2.52
C SER A 28 14.98 -14.16 2.07
N GLU A 29 13.95 -14.81 1.55
CA GLU A 29 12.72 -14.15 1.11
C GLU A 29 11.92 -13.61 2.31
N PHE A 30 11.86 -14.37 3.41
CA PHE A 30 11.28 -13.90 4.66
C PHE A 30 11.97 -12.63 5.16
N VAL A 31 13.31 -12.64 5.24
CA VAL A 31 14.11 -11.49 5.69
C VAL A 31 13.88 -10.28 4.77
N GLN A 32 13.85 -10.47 3.45
CA GLN A 32 13.56 -9.37 2.51
C GLN A 32 12.15 -8.80 2.71
N LYS A 33 11.14 -9.65 2.91
CA LYS A 33 9.76 -9.19 3.18
C LYS A 33 9.67 -8.44 4.51
N ALA A 34 10.33 -8.94 5.56
CA ALA A 34 10.38 -8.30 6.85
C ALA A 34 11.02 -6.91 6.77
N ILE A 35 12.18 -6.79 6.11
CA ILE A 35 12.86 -5.50 5.89
C ILE A 35 11.95 -4.54 5.10
N ASN A 36 11.35 -5.00 4.01
CA ASN A 36 10.45 -4.17 3.19
C ASN A 36 9.24 -3.69 3.98
N ASN A 37 8.66 -4.53 4.83
CA ASN A 37 7.53 -4.15 5.67
C ASN A 37 7.94 -3.11 6.70
N GLU A 38 9.10 -3.26 7.35
CA GLU A 38 9.56 -2.30 8.35
C GLU A 38 9.92 -0.94 7.70
N LEU A 39 10.57 -0.95 6.53
CA LEU A 39 10.86 0.28 5.77
C LEU A 39 9.59 1.03 5.31
N LYS A 40 8.48 0.31 5.13
CA LYS A 40 7.17 0.90 4.84
C LYS A 40 6.46 1.38 6.10
N ARG A 41 6.74 0.80 7.27
CA ARG A 41 6.09 1.13 8.54
C ARG A 41 6.43 2.54 9.03
N ASP A 42 7.67 3.00 8.81
CA ASP A 42 8.09 4.38 9.11
C ASP A 42 7.47 5.41 8.17
N LYS A 43 7.08 4.98 6.97
CA LYS A 43 6.13 5.73 6.14
C LYS A 43 4.74 5.42 6.67
N LYS A 44 4.34 6.07 7.79
CA LYS A 44 2.93 6.45 7.92
C LYS A 44 2.59 7.05 6.57
N GLU A 45 1.82 6.34 5.75
CA GLU A 45 1.32 6.88 4.51
C GLU A 45 0.61 8.16 4.92
N ASP A 46 1.28 9.29 4.68
CA ASP A 46 0.72 10.58 5.00
C ASP A 46 -0.50 10.63 4.13
N MET A 47 -1.67 10.50 4.76
CA MET A 47 -2.93 10.42 4.05
C MET A 47 -3.06 11.67 3.16
N ASN A 48 -2.47 12.78 3.58
CA ASN A 48 -2.33 13.99 2.78
C ASN A 48 -1.46 13.74 1.53
N ALA A 49 -0.30 13.12 1.66
CA ALA A 49 0.53 12.74 0.50
C ALA A 49 -0.17 11.78 -0.48
N PHE A 50 -1.11 10.94 -0.02
CA PHE A 50 -1.94 10.13 -0.92
C PHE A 50 -2.89 11.01 -1.74
N PHE A 51 -3.59 11.96 -1.11
CA PHE A 51 -4.49 12.88 -1.80
C PHE A 51 -3.75 13.88 -2.68
N ASP A 52 -2.59 14.39 -2.24
CA ASP A 52 -1.78 15.37 -2.97
C ASP A 52 -1.20 14.81 -4.28
N ASN A 53 -0.95 13.50 -4.32
CA ASN A 53 -0.44 12.82 -5.51
C ASN A 53 -1.54 12.20 -6.38
N MET A 54 -2.81 12.36 -6.00
CA MET A 54 -3.92 11.77 -6.73
C MET A 54 -4.18 12.58 -8.01
N LYS A 55 -3.90 11.96 -9.16
CA LYS A 55 -4.22 12.54 -10.47
C LYS A 55 -5.61 12.09 -10.92
N PRO A 56 -6.42 12.98 -11.54
CA PRO A 56 -7.68 12.55 -12.12
C PRO A 56 -7.43 11.49 -13.20
N LEU A 57 -8.36 10.55 -13.33
CA LEU A 57 -8.34 9.59 -14.43
C LEU A 57 -8.43 10.34 -15.76
N LYS A 58 -7.86 9.77 -16.83
CA LYS A 58 -7.91 10.36 -18.19
C LYS A 58 -9.32 10.74 -18.64
N SER A 59 -10.34 10.00 -18.19
CA SER A 59 -11.76 10.27 -18.48
C SER A 59 -12.31 11.54 -17.81
N PHE A 60 -11.61 12.08 -16.81
CA PHE A 60 -11.99 13.25 -16.02
C PHE A 60 -11.01 14.43 -16.17
N GLU A 61 -9.97 14.30 -16.99
CA GLU A 61 -8.90 15.30 -17.15
C GLU A 61 -9.42 16.68 -17.60
N ASN A 62 -10.49 16.69 -18.41
CA ASN A 62 -11.12 17.92 -18.91
C ASN A 62 -12.51 18.17 -18.29
N ARG A 63 -12.84 17.51 -17.16
CA ARG A 63 -14.14 17.67 -16.50
C ARG A 63 -13.96 18.46 -15.22
N ASP A 64 -14.71 19.55 -15.10
CA ASP A 64 -14.81 20.28 -13.84
C ASP A 64 -15.53 19.41 -12.80
N SER A 65 -14.90 19.24 -11.64
CA SER A 65 -15.37 18.33 -10.60
C SER A 65 -16.65 18.83 -9.94
N ILE A 66 -16.79 20.14 -9.77
CA ILE A 66 -17.96 20.79 -9.16
C ILE A 66 -19.15 20.60 -10.09
N GLN A 67 -18.98 20.97 -11.37
CA GLN A 67 -20.01 20.85 -12.39
C GLN A 67 -20.45 19.40 -12.61
N TYR A 68 -19.53 18.44 -12.55
CA TYR A 68 -19.86 17.02 -12.69
C TYR A 68 -20.75 16.52 -11.53
N VAL A 69 -20.40 16.86 -10.29
CA VAL A 69 -21.17 16.46 -9.11
C VAL A 69 -22.53 17.15 -9.06
N ASP A 70 -22.60 18.43 -9.42
CA ASP A 70 -23.87 19.18 -9.45
C ASP A 70 -24.83 18.61 -10.49
N ASN A 71 -24.33 18.23 -11.67
CA ASN A 71 -25.13 17.52 -12.68
C ASN A 71 -25.63 16.17 -12.17
N LEU A 72 -24.80 15.39 -11.47
CA LEU A 72 -25.23 14.12 -10.88
C LEU A 72 -26.33 14.34 -9.84
N ARG A 73 -26.18 15.32 -8.95
CA ARG A 73 -27.18 15.64 -7.91
C ARG A 73 -28.48 16.13 -8.51
N ALA A 74 -28.43 16.97 -9.54
CA ALA A 74 -29.60 17.47 -10.23
C ALA A 74 -30.41 16.34 -10.89
N ASN A 75 -29.73 15.37 -11.51
CA ASN A 75 -30.38 14.24 -12.18
C ASN A 75 -30.72 13.07 -11.23
N SER A 76 -30.12 13.01 -10.05
CA SER A 76 -30.38 11.99 -9.04
C SER A 76 -31.51 12.38 -8.08
N ARG A 77 -32.02 13.62 -8.16
CA ARG A 77 -33.26 13.98 -7.46
C ARG A 77 -34.40 13.20 -8.09
N ILE A 78 -34.80 12.11 -7.43
CA ILE A 78 -36.12 11.52 -7.62
C ILE A 78 -37.11 12.57 -7.13
N ILE A 79 -37.72 13.31 -8.06
CA ILE A 79 -38.89 14.12 -7.78
C ILE A 79 -40.01 13.10 -7.57
N ASN A 80 -40.31 12.77 -6.32
CA ASN A 80 -41.55 12.07 -5.99
C ASN A 80 -42.69 13.10 -6.19
N GLU A 81 -43.32 13.07 -7.36
CA GLU A 81 -44.68 13.62 -7.55
C GLU A 81 -45.73 12.61 -7.08
#